data_AF-A0A6P1DQ21-F1
#
_entry.id   AF-A0A6P1DQ21-F1
#
_cell.length_a   1.000
_cell.length_b   1.000
_cell.length_c   1.000
_cell.angle_alpha   90.00
_cell.angle_beta   90.00
_cell.angle_gamma   90.00
#
_symmetry.space_group_name_H-M   'P 1'
#
loop_
_entity.id
_entity.type
_entity.pdbx_description
1 polymer ?
#
loop_
_entity_poly.entity_id
_entity_poly.type
_entity_poly.pdbx_seq_one_letter_code
_entity_poly.pdbx_strand_id
1 'polypeptide(L)' 'NSKNSERIHSKTHITTNLNAEELETRYGSRVRSRLREMFNLIGFDESTKDKRQ' A
#
# COMPACT_ATOMS: atom_id res chain seq x y z
N ASN A 1 -12.37 19.73 31.46
CA ASN A 1 -12.46 20.02 30.01
C ASN A 1 -11.63 19.02 29.23
N SER A 2 -12.28 18.43 28.23
CA SER A 2 -11.94 17.19 27.56
C SER A 2 -10.50 17.14 27.05
N LYS A 3 -9.76 16.09 27.43
CA LYS A 3 -8.48 15.75 26.82
C LYS A 3 -8.74 15.47 25.34
N ASN A 4 -8.21 16.34 24.49
CA ASN A 4 -8.24 16.18 23.04
C ASN A 4 -7.58 14.84 22.73
N SER A 5 -8.37 13.84 22.33
CA SER A 5 -7.88 12.54 21.91
C SER A 5 -7.04 12.77 20.65
N GLU A 6 -5.71 12.80 20.81
CA GLU A 6 -4.79 12.84 19.68
C GLU A 6 -5.12 11.64 18.80
N ARG A 7 -5.70 11.90 17.62
CA ARG A 7 -6.00 10.85 16.65
C ARG A 7 -4.68 10.19 16.29
N ILE A 8 -4.43 8.99 16.81
CA ILE A 8 -3.30 8.15 16.41
C ILE A 8 -3.51 7.81 14.93
N HIS A 9 -2.93 8.62 14.05
CA HIS A 9 -2.90 8.35 12.62
C HIS A 9 -1.78 7.34 12.37
N SER A 10 -2.09 6.07 12.59
CA SER A 10 -1.15 4.98 12.31
C SER A 10 -0.91 4.86 10.81
N LYS A 11 0.32 5.15 10.36
CA LYS A 11 0.73 4.99 8.96
C LYS A 11 1.10 3.54 8.71
N THR A 12 0.20 2.80 8.07
CA THR A 12 0.44 1.41 7.67
C THR A 12 1.20 1.36 6.35
N HIS A 13 2.24 0.55 6.27
CA HIS A 13 2.98 0.26 5.04
C HIS A 13 2.89 -1.25 4.75
N ILE A 14 2.73 -1.61 3.49
CA ILE A 14 2.63 -3.01 3.04
C ILE A 14 3.52 -3.17 1.81
N THR A 15 4.19 -4.32 1.71
CA THR A 15 4.96 -4.73 0.54
C THR A 15 4.40 -6.04 0.00
N THR A 16 4.39 -6.19 -1.31
CA THR A 16 3.98 -7.42 -1.99
C THR A 16 4.80 -7.60 -3.26
N ASN A 17 5.02 -8.85 -3.65
CA ASN A 17 5.66 -9.19 -4.93
C ASN A 17 4.63 -9.25 -6.08
N LEU A 18 3.44 -8.70 -5.88
CA LEU A 18 2.36 -8.70 -6.86
C LEU A 18 2.17 -7.31 -7.44
N ASN A 19 2.03 -7.23 -8.77
CA ASN A 19 1.62 -6.02 -9.44
C ASN A 19 0.10 -5.79 -9.31
N ALA A 20 -0.39 -4.66 -9.83
CA ALA A 20 -1.79 -4.28 -9.69
C ALA A 20 -2.77 -5.26 -10.37
N GLU A 21 -2.39 -5.85 -11.51
CA GLU A 21 -3.21 -6.81 -12.25
C GLU A 21 -3.27 -8.14 -11.50
N GLU A 22 -2.13 -8.65 -11.01
CA GLU A 22 -2.06 -9.88 -10.22
C GLU A 22 -2.86 -9.78 -8.92
N LEU A 23 -2.87 -8.61 -8.28
CA LEU A 23 -3.72 -8.33 -7.11
C LEU A 23 -5.20 -8.41 -7.45
N GLU A 24 -5.62 -7.90 -8.61
CA GLU A 24 -7.00 -7.97 -9.07
C GLU A 24 -7.39 -9.39 -9.48
N THR A 25 -6.54 -10.13 -10.18
CA THR A 25 -6.79 -11.52 -10.53
C THR A 25 -6.91 -12.41 -9.28
N ARG A 26 -6.08 -12.17 -8.25
CA ARG A 26 -6.06 -13.01 -7.04
C ARG A 26 -7.13 -12.62 -6.01
N TYR A 27 -7.38 -11.33 -5.81
CA TYR A 27 -8.23 -10.84 -4.71
C TYR A 27 -9.45 -10.02 -5.18
N GLY A 28 -9.57 -9.80 -6.49
CA GLY A 28 -10.66 -9.05 -7.10
C GLY A 28 -10.41 -7.55 -7.22
N SER A 29 -11.17 -6.93 -8.12
CA SER A 29 -11.08 -5.49 -8.45
C SER A 29 -11.30 -4.58 -7.24
N ARG A 30 -12.18 -4.98 -6.31
CA ARG A 30 -12.49 -4.20 -5.10
C ARG A 30 -11.27 -4.05 -4.18
N VAL A 31 -10.48 -5.11 -4.00
CA VAL A 31 -9.27 -5.06 -3.18
C VAL A 31 -8.23 -4.16 -3.84
N ARG A 32 -8.00 -4.30 -5.15
CA ARG A 32 -7.10 -3.42 -5.90
C ARG A 32 -7.49 -1.94 -5.77
N SER A 33 -8.77 -1.60 -5.96
CA SER A 33 -9.23 -0.21 -5.83
C SER A 33 -9.02 0.34 -4.43
N ARG A 34 -9.34 -0.43 -3.38
CA ARG A 34 -9.10 0.01 -1.99
C ARG A 34 -7.63 0.22 -1.69
N LEU A 35 -6.74 -0.62 -2.19
CA LEU A 35 -5.30 -0.41 -2.04
C LEU A 35 -4.84 0.88 -2.74
N ARG A 36 -5.37 1.19 -3.94
CA ARG A 36 -5.05 2.46 -4.64
C ARG A 36 -5.59 3.70 -3.91
N GLU A 37 -6.72 3.59 -3.22
CA GLU A 37 -7.30 4.70 -2.45
C GLU A 37 -6.61 4.91 -1.10
N MET A 38 -6.17 3.82 -0.46
CA MET A 38 -5.62 3.85 0.90
C MET A 38 -4.11 4.12 0.95
N PHE A 39 -3.38 3.86 -0.13
CA PHE A 39 -1.91 3.92 -0.14
C PHE A 39 -1.37 4.73 -1.31
N ASN A 40 -0.18 5.30 -1.10
CA ASN A 40 0.64 5.80 -2.19
C ASN A 40 1.31 4.59 -2.86
N LEU A 41 0.82 4.19 -4.02
CA LEU A 41 1.37 3.06 -4.76
C LEU A 41 2.71 3.45 -5.39
N ILE A 42 3.76 2.70 -5.05
CA ILE A 42 5.10 2.82 -5.64
C ILE A 42 5.42 1.49 -6.32
N GLY A 43 5.58 1.52 -7.64
CA GLY A 43 6.02 0.35 -8.42
C GLY A 43 7.53 0.36 -8.58
N PHE A 44 8.15 -0.81 -8.44
CA PHE A 44 9.55 -1.04 -8.78
C PHE A 44 9.61 -2.01 -9.95
N ASP A 45 10.48 -1.73 -10.92
CA ASP A 45 10.78 -2.68 -12.00
C ASP A 45 11.62 -3.83 -11.43
N GLU A 46 11.48 -5.04 -11.97
CA GLU A 46 12.26 -6.21 -11.54
C GLU A 46 13.78 -6.01 -11.68
N SER A 47 14.20 -5.19 -12.65
CA SER A 47 15.60 -4.83 -12.88
C SER A 47 16.11 -3.69 -11.99
N THR A 48 15.26 -3.13 -11.12
CA THR A 48 15.64 -2.03 -10.23
C THR A 48 16.71 -2.48 -9.26
N LYS A 49 17.88 -1.81 -9.29
CA LYS A 49 18.96 -2.05 -8.32
C LYS A 49 18.47 -1.82 -6.89
N ASP A 50 18.91 -2.66 -5.95
CA ASP A 50 18.58 -2.53 -4.54
C ASP A 50 19.00 -1.13 -4.03
N LYS A 51 18.03 -0.36 -3.56
CA LYS A 51 18.22 1.01 -3.04
C LYS A 51 18.59 1.05 -1.55
N ARG A 52 18.74 -0.12 -0.91
CA ARG A 52 19.19 -0.25 0.48
C ARG A 52 20.71 -0.37 0.59
N GLN A 53 21.42 -0.39 -0.54
CA GLN A 53 22.88 -0.36 -0.62
C GLN A 53 23.39 1.03 -1.02
#